data_AF-A0A2M8KZT7-F1
#
_entry.id   AF-A0A2M8KZT7-F1
#
_cell.length_a   1.000
_cell.length_b   1.000
_cell.length_c   1.000
_cell.angle_alpha   90.00
_cell.angle_beta   90.00
_cell.angle_gamma   90.00
#
_symmetry.space_group_name_H-M   'P 1'
#
loop_
_entity.id
_entity.type
_entity.pdbx_description
1 polymer ?
#
loop_
_entity_poly.entity_id
_entity_poly.type
_entity_poly.pdbx_seq_one_letter_code
_entity_poly.pdbx_strand_id
1 'polypeptide(L)'
;MPSSELSVVFGYVYPLHSLANGSLYVGFTHNLKKRIAEHNKGLNRATQAYLPWELIYYEAHRNEVDARRREKYLKTTPGGRALKNMLREQFVDSHDLNHRKSTTGYA
;
A
#
# COMPACT_ATOMS: atom_id res chain seq x y z
N MET A 1 -22.91 -15.88 29.78
CA MET A 1 -22.96 -16.16 28.32
C MET A 1 -22.25 -15.01 27.63
N PRO A 2 -21.02 -15.17 27.13
CA PRO A 2 -20.43 -14.12 26.32
C PRO A 2 -21.22 -14.08 25.01
N SER A 3 -21.84 -12.94 24.73
CA SER A 3 -22.47 -12.62 23.45
C SER A 3 -21.52 -13.02 22.34
N SER A 4 -21.98 -13.82 21.39
CA SER A 4 -21.22 -14.20 20.20
C SER A 4 -20.71 -12.94 19.52
N GLU A 5 -19.44 -12.59 19.73
CA GLU A 5 -18.77 -11.56 18.97
C GLU A 5 -18.86 -11.99 17.50
N LEU A 6 -19.66 -11.26 16.72
CA LEU A 6 -19.61 -11.35 15.28
C LEU A 6 -18.19 -10.98 14.87
N SER A 7 -17.36 -11.99 14.59
CA SER A 7 -16.01 -11.78 14.09
C SER A 7 -16.14 -11.17 12.69
N VAL A 8 -16.03 -9.85 12.61
CA VAL A 8 -16.03 -9.15 11.33
C VAL A 8 -14.68 -9.40 10.68
N VAL A 9 -14.66 -10.28 9.69
CA VAL A 9 -13.46 -10.55 8.89
C VAL A 9 -13.36 -9.48 7.80
N PHE A 10 -12.23 -8.77 7.77
CA PHE A 10 -11.90 -7.81 6.72
C PHE A 10 -10.85 -8.39 5.77
N GLY A 11 -10.95 -8.02 4.50
CA GLY A 11 -9.90 -8.16 3.51
C GLY A 11 -9.17 -6.83 3.31
N TYR A 12 -7.86 -6.89 3.11
CA TYR A 12 -6.99 -5.72 2.99
C TYR A 12 -6.38 -5.66 1.60
N VAL A 13 -6.53 -4.53 0.90
CA VAL A 13 -5.76 -4.20 -0.30
C VAL A 13 -4.56 -3.35 0.13
N TYR A 14 -3.35 -3.73 -0.27
CA TYR A 14 -2.13 -3.10 0.23
C TYR A 14 -1.13 -2.82 -0.90
N PRO A 15 -0.82 -1.54 -1.14
CA PRO A 15 0.37 -1.15 -1.89
C PRO A 15 1.65 -1.25 -1.04
N LEU A 16 2.68 -1.90 -1.59
CA LEU A 16 4.04 -1.90 -1.08
C LEU A 16 4.94 -1.11 -2.02
N HIS A 17 5.93 -0.44 -1.42
CA HIS A 17 6.99 0.27 -2.10
C HIS A 17 8.33 -0.43 -1.87
N SER A 18 9.04 -0.72 -2.94
CA SER A 18 10.39 -1.28 -2.87
C SER A 18 11.37 -0.14 -2.62
N LEU A 19 12.08 -0.18 -1.50
CA LEU A 19 13.13 0.79 -1.19
C LEU A 19 14.39 0.56 -2.05
N ALA A 20 14.52 -0.60 -2.67
CA ALA A 20 15.68 -0.92 -3.51
C ALA A 20 15.61 -0.31 -4.91
N ASN A 21 14.40 -0.17 -5.48
CA ASN A 21 14.26 0.28 -6.87
C ASN A 21 13.01 1.12 -7.16
N GLY A 22 12.27 1.53 -6.14
CA GLY A 22 11.07 2.35 -6.27
C GLY A 22 9.85 1.62 -6.87
N SER A 23 9.92 0.30 -7.07
CA SER A 23 8.81 -0.47 -7.63
C SER A 23 7.60 -0.48 -6.69
N LEU A 24 6.40 -0.50 -7.27
CA LEU A 24 5.16 -0.68 -6.53
C LEU A 24 4.60 -2.08 -6.74
N TYR A 25 4.20 -2.71 -5.65
CA TYR A 25 3.42 -3.94 -5.65
C TYR A 25 2.06 -3.66 -5.03
N VAL A 26 0.98 -4.22 -5.58
CA VAL A 26 -0.36 -4.15 -4.96
C VAL A 26 -0.87 -5.56 -4.79
N GLY A 27 -1.30 -5.89 -3.57
CA GLY A 27 -1.85 -7.20 -3.25
C GLY A 27 -3.11 -7.14 -2.40
N PHE A 28 -3.68 -8.32 -2.16
CA PHE A 28 -4.82 -8.54 -1.27
C PHE A 28 -4.50 -9.62 -0.21
N THR A 29 -5.00 -9.47 1.01
CA THR A 29 -4.85 -10.45 2.10
C THR A 29 -5.88 -10.24 3.21
N HIS A 30 -6.24 -11.27 3.96
CA HIS A 30 -6.99 -11.15 5.23
C HIS A 30 -6.07 -10.90 6.44
N ASN A 31 -4.75 -11.03 6.28
CA ASN A 31 -3.78 -10.80 7.36
C ASN A 31 -2.60 -9.94 6.87
N LEU A 32 -2.78 -8.62 6.98
CA LEU A 32 -1.83 -7.62 6.50
C LEU A 32 -0.45 -7.76 7.15
N LYS A 33 -0.39 -7.92 8.48
CA LYS A 33 0.86 -8.05 9.24
C LYS A 33 1.67 -9.27 8.80
N LYS A 34 1.03 -10.44 8.73
CA LYS A 34 1.68 -11.67 8.27
C LYS A 34 2.22 -11.51 6.85
N ARG A 35 1.42 -10.92 5.96
CA ARG A 35 1.76 -10.78 4.55
C ARG A 35 2.96 -9.87 4.31
N ILE A 36 3.06 -8.75 5.02
CA ILE A 36 4.22 -7.85 4.93
C ILE A 36 5.50 -8.55 5.41
N ALA A 37 5.40 -9.33 6.50
CA ALA A 37 6.52 -10.13 6.98
C ALA A 37 6.94 -11.21 5.96
N GLU A 38 5.99 -11.87 5.30
CA GLU A 38 6.29 -12.85 4.24
C GLU A 38 7.00 -12.21 3.04
N HIS A 39 6.53 -11.04 2.58
CA HIS A 39 7.19 -10.30 1.52
C HIS A 39 8.63 -9.98 1.91
N ASN A 40 8.84 -9.40 3.10
CA ASN A 40 10.17 -9.02 3.59
C ASN A 40 11.10 -10.19 3.92
N LYS A 41 10.57 -11.40 4.09
CA LYS A 41 11.34 -12.65 4.20
C LYS A 41 11.70 -13.26 2.85
N GLY A 42 11.31 -12.65 1.73
CA GLY A 42 11.58 -13.18 0.39
C GLY A 42 10.76 -14.42 0.03
N LEU A 43 9.69 -14.73 0.78
CA LEU A 43 8.89 -15.94 0.57
C LEU A 43 8.02 -15.89 -0.70
N ASN A 44 7.99 -14.75 -1.38
CA ASN A 44 7.30 -14.58 -2.64
C ASN A 44 8.30 -14.39 -3.78
N ARG A 45 8.37 -15.41 -4.66
CA ARG A 45 9.34 -15.49 -5.77
C ARG A 45 9.31 -14.26 -6.69
N ALA A 46 8.15 -13.66 -6.89
CA ALA A 46 7.98 -12.50 -7.77
C ALA A 46 8.42 -11.18 -7.13
N THR A 47 8.45 -11.10 -5.80
CA THR A 47 8.75 -9.86 -5.08
C THR A 47 10.07 -9.90 -4.31
N GLN A 48 10.70 -11.08 -4.16
CA GLN A 48 11.94 -11.24 -3.39
C GLN A 48 13.12 -10.42 -3.97
N ALA A 49 13.14 -10.19 -5.29
CA ALA A 49 14.21 -9.44 -5.95
C ALA A 49 14.16 -7.93 -5.67
N TYR A 50 13.09 -7.43 -5.05
CA TYR A 50 12.84 -6.01 -4.82
C TYR A 50 12.72 -5.70 -3.32
N LEU A 51 13.38 -6.50 -2.49
CA LEU A 51 13.51 -6.23 -1.07
C LEU A 51 14.46 -5.06 -0.80
N PRO A 52 14.25 -4.28 0.26
CA PRO A 52 13.16 -4.38 1.25
C PRO A 52 11.88 -3.67 0.82
N TRP A 53 10.73 -4.18 1.30
CA TRP A 53 9.39 -3.64 1.02
C TRP A 53 8.86 -2.83 2.20
N GLU A 54 8.40 -1.62 1.92
CA GLU A 54 7.69 -0.74 2.83
C GLU A 54 6.17 -0.76 2.54
N LEU A 55 5.34 -0.88 3.58
CA LEU A 55 3.91 -0.67 3.45
C LEU A 55 3.62 0.83 3.49
N ILE A 56 3.15 1.38 2.38
CA ILE A 56 2.88 2.82 2.25
C ILE A 56 1.40 3.18 2.41
N TYR A 57 0.50 2.20 2.27
CA TYR A 57 -0.95 2.41 2.34
C TYR A 57 -1.68 1.06 2.48
N TYR A 58 -2.91 1.07 2.99
CA TYR A 58 -3.83 -0.07 2.87
C TYR A 58 -5.30 0.37 2.95
N GLU A 59 -6.18 -0.45 2.38
CA GLU A 59 -7.64 -0.29 2.47
C GLU A 59 -8.25 -1.54 3.09
N ALA A 60 -9.11 -1.37 4.09
CA ALA A 60 -9.88 -2.45 4.70
C ALA A 60 -11.28 -2.53 4.08
N HIS A 61 -11.66 -3.71 3.62
CA HIS A 61 -12.92 -3.99 2.94
C HIS A 61 -13.65 -5.12 3.66
N ARG A 62 -14.92 -4.89 4.02
CA ARG A 62 -15.76 -5.95 4.62
C ARG A 62 -16.21 -6.97 3.56
N ASN A 63 -16.42 -6.52 2.33
CA ASN A 63 -16.78 -7.35 1.21
C ASN A 63 -15.52 -7.71 0.41
N GLU A 64 -15.22 -9.00 0.29
CA GLU A 64 -14.05 -9.48 -0.43
C GLU A 64 -14.10 -9.20 -1.94
N VAL A 65 -15.29 -9.19 -2.54
CA VAL A 65 -15.48 -8.89 -3.97
C VAL A 65 -15.09 -7.44 -4.25
N ASP A 66 -15.47 -6.52 -3.38
CA ASP A 66 -15.09 -5.11 -3.50
C ASP A 66 -13.58 -4.92 -3.33
N ALA A 67 -12.99 -5.62 -2.35
CA ALA A 67 -11.55 -5.62 -2.13
C ALA A 67 -10.77 -6.12 -3.37
N ARG A 68 -11.20 -7.24 -3.96
CA ARG A 68 -10.56 -7.80 -5.16
C ARG A 68 -10.78 -6.93 -6.40
N ARG A 69 -11.95 -6.31 -6.55
CA ARG A 69 -12.21 -5.34 -7.63
C ARG A 69 -11.28 -4.14 -7.49
N ARG A 70 -11.09 -3.65 -6.27
CA ARG A 70 -10.19 -2.56 -5.95
C ARG A 70 -8.73 -2.91 -6.23
N GLU A 71 -8.26 -4.06 -5.77
CA GLU A 71 -6.93 -4.59 -6.08
C GLU A 71 -6.70 -4.63 -7.60
N LYS A 72 -7.65 -5.20 -8.35
CA LYS A 72 -7.58 -5.28 -9.82
C LYS A 72 -7.49 -3.89 -10.46
N TYR A 73 -8.30 -2.94 -10.01
CA TYR A 73 -8.24 -1.56 -10.50
C TYR A 73 -6.88 -0.91 -10.23
N LEU A 74 -6.34 -1.05 -9.01
CA LEU A 74 -5.04 -0.47 -8.64
C LEU A 74 -3.86 -1.04 -9.44
N LYS A 75 -3.99 -2.26 -9.97
CA LYS A 75 -2.99 -2.87 -10.89
C LYS A 75 -3.07 -2.35 -12.32
N THR A 76 -4.12 -1.60 -12.68
CA THR A 76 -4.22 -0.95 -14.00
C THR A 76 -3.41 0.34 -14.05
N THR A 77 -3.02 0.80 -15.24
CA THR A 77 -2.36 2.11 -15.43
C THR A 77 -3.13 3.29 -14.81
N PRO A 78 -4.45 3.48 -15.06
CA PRO A 78 -5.18 4.58 -14.43
C PRO A 78 -5.29 4.43 -12.92
N GLY A 79 -5.49 3.21 -12.40
CA GLY A 79 -5.57 2.99 -10.95
C GLY A 79 -4.23 3.22 -10.25
N GLY A 80 -3.12 2.77 -10.84
CA GLY A 80 -1.78 3.05 -10.34
C GLY A 80 -1.44 4.54 -10.37
N ARG A 81 -1.86 5.27 -11.41
CA ARG A 81 -1.72 6.73 -11.48
C ARG A 81 -2.54 7.43 -10.40
N ALA A 82 -3.79 7.02 -10.20
CA ALA A 82 -4.64 7.55 -9.14
C ALA A 82 -4.03 7.33 -7.75
N LEU A 83 -3.47 6.14 -7.50
CA LEU A 83 -2.78 5.82 -6.25
C LEU A 83 -1.54 6.71 -6.03
N LYS A 84 -0.68 6.86 -7.04
CA LYS A 84 0.49 7.75 -6.96
C LYS A 84 0.11 9.20 -6.69
N ASN A 85 -0.97 9.69 -7.32
CA ASN A 85 -1.47 11.04 -7.08
C ASN A 85 -2.01 11.20 -5.65
N MET A 86 -2.72 10.19 -5.14
CA MET A 86 -3.24 10.19 -3.76
C MET A 86 -2.10 10.17 -2.73
N LEU A 87 -1.03 9.42 -3.00
CA LEU A 87 0.13 9.27 -2.12
C LEU A 87 1.29 10.17 -2.54
N ARG A 88 1.05 11.30 -3.21
CA ARG A 88 2.10 12.11 -3.82
C ARG A 88 3.23 12.45 -2.84
N GLU A 89 2.89 12.84 -1.60
CA GLU A 89 3.87 13.26 -0.59
C GLU A 89 4.71 12.08 -0.06
N GLN A 90 4.24 10.84 -0.20
CA GLN A 90 5.03 9.64 0.11
C GLN A 90 6.14 9.39 -0.92
N PHE A 91 6.00 9.94 -2.12
CA PHE A 91 6.94 9.76 -3.23
C PHE A 91 7.70 11.03 -3.60
N VAL A 92 7.53 12.12 -2.85
CA VAL A 92 8.36 13.33 -3.03
C VAL A 92 9.74 13.03 -2.45
N ASP A 93 10.73 12.93 -3.31
CA ASP A 93 12.14 12.79 -2.91
C ASP A 93 12.55 13.90 -1.93
N SER A 94 13.34 13.51 -0.93
CA SER A 94 13.95 14.40 0.07
C SER A 94 14.90 15.46 -0.50
N HIS A 95 15.11 15.49 -1.82
CA HIS A 95 15.81 16.56 -2.53
C HIS A 95 14.98 17.84 -2.74
N ASP A 96 13.65 17.79 -2.56
CA ASP A 96 12.76 18.92 -2.87
C ASP A 96 12.27 19.68 -1.61
N LEU A 97 12.62 19.20 -0.42
CA LEU A 97 12.29 19.84 0.87
C LEU A 97 12.97 21.20 1.06
N ASN A 98 14.06 21.48 0.31
CA ASN A 98 14.74 22.77 0.33
C ASN A 98 14.04 23.85 -0.51
N HIS A 99 13.14 23.47 -1.44
CA HIS A 99 12.43 24.45 -2.29
C HIS A 99 11.07 24.88 -1.71
N ARG A 100 10.50 24.12 -0.76
CA ARG A 100 9.20 24.42 -0.15
C ARG A 100 9.27 25.34 1.08
N LYS A 101 10.44 25.53 1.70
CA LYS A 101 10.59 26.48 2.82
C LYS A 101 10.49 27.95 2.41
N SER A 102 10.43 28.28 1.12
CA SER A 102 10.27 29.65 0.62
C SER A 102 8.82 30.06 0.30
N THR A 103 7.87 29.13 0.25
CA THR A 103 6.50 29.41 -0.23
C THR A 103 5.40 29.21 0.81
N THR A 104 5.73 28.85 2.06
CA THR A 104 4.77 28.99 3.18
C THR A 104 4.84 30.41 3.76
N GLY A 105 4.70 31.41 2.89
CA GLY A 105 4.27 32.75 3.25
C GLY A 105 2.91 32.94 2.61
N TYR A 106 1.85 32.52 3.30
CA TYR A 106 0.50 32.91 2.94
C TYR A 106 -0.02 33.90 4.00
N ALA A 107 -0.31 35.08 3.46
CA ALA A 107 -1.13 36.14 4.03
C ALA A 107 -2.56 35.67 4.32
#